data_AF-A0A8S9JGA6-F1
#
_entry.id   AF-A0A8S9JGA6-F1
#
_cell.length_a   1.000
_cell.length_b   1.000
_cell.length_c   1.000
_cell.angle_alpha   90.00
_cell.angle_beta   90.00
_cell.angle_gamma   90.00
#
_symmetry.space_group_name_H-M   'P 1'
#
loop_
_entity.id
_entity.type
_entity.pdbx_description
1 polymer ?
#
loop_
_entity_poly.entity_id
_entity_poly.type
_entity_poly.pdbx_seq_one_letter_code
_entity_poly.pdbx_strand_id
1 'polypeptide(L)'
;MFLYTIVLSISSINCTEKNNSLVTNQAALFVFGDSLFDAGNYKYINNNSAFQSNFFPYGQTTFKFPTGRVSDGRLITDFIGFKVGQMGCCGSGPFRGINTCGGRMGQSYELCENVNDYLFFDSSHLTEKAHQQIAELVWSGPPNVTRPYNLKALFELN
;
A
#
# COMPACT_ATOMS: atom_id res chain seq x y z
N MET A 1 34.31 -19.25 2.24
CA MET A 1 34.56 -19.19 3.70
C MET A 1 34.75 -17.73 4.10
N PHE A 2 33.65 -17.01 4.26
CA PHE A 2 33.56 -15.76 5.04
C PHE A 2 32.13 -15.73 5.57
N LEU A 3 31.97 -16.13 6.83
CA LEU A 3 30.74 -15.98 7.60
C LEU A 3 30.49 -14.49 7.80
N TYR A 4 29.30 -14.01 7.44
CA TYR A 4 28.71 -12.83 8.08
C TYR A 4 27.39 -13.28 8.72
N THR A 5 27.47 -13.55 10.02
CA THR A 5 26.32 -13.78 10.89
C THR A 5 25.52 -12.48 10.99
N ILE A 6 24.30 -12.47 10.43
CA ILE A 6 23.32 -11.41 10.68
C ILE A 6 22.73 -11.67 12.07
N VAL A 7 23.02 -10.78 13.01
CA VAL A 7 22.36 -10.77 14.32
C VAL A 7 20.96 -10.18 14.11
N LEU A 8 19.93 -11.03 14.08
CA LEU A 8 18.53 -10.60 14.19
C LEU A 8 18.22 -10.36 15.67
N SER A 9 18.42 -9.13 16.14
CA SER A 9 17.86 -8.71 17.43
C SER A 9 16.39 -8.37 17.23
N ILE A 10 15.48 -9.24 17.66
CA ILE A 10 14.08 -8.89 17.87
C ILE A 10 14.01 -8.15 19.20
N SER A 11 14.19 -6.83 19.18
CA SER A 11 13.77 -6.00 20.30
C SER A 11 12.25 -5.83 20.22
N SER A 12 11.53 -6.58 21.04
CA SER A 12 10.12 -6.30 21.32
C SER A 12 10.04 -4.90 21.95
N ILE A 13 9.55 -3.92 21.20
CA ILE A 13 9.25 -2.59 21.74
C ILE A 13 7.96 -2.72 22.56
N ASN A 14 8.09 -2.87 23.87
CA ASN A 14 6.95 -2.75 24.79
C ASN A 14 6.63 -1.26 24.97
N CYS A 15 5.76 -0.72 24.12
CA CYS A 15 5.13 0.57 24.38
C CYS A 15 4.17 0.41 25.58
N THR A 16 4.54 0.97 26.74
CA THR A 16 3.63 1.08 27.88
C THR A 16 3.15 2.52 27.94
N GLU A 17 1.96 2.82 27.40
CA GLU A 17 1.32 4.11 27.66
C GLU A 17 0.77 4.11 29.09
N LYS A 18 1.26 5.04 29.91
CA LYS A 18 0.66 5.34 31.21
C LYS A 18 -0.63 6.12 30.96
N ASN A 19 -1.75 5.49 31.33
CA ASN A 19 -3.07 6.08 31.56
C ASN A 19 -3.95 6.42 30.34
N ASN A 20 -4.46 5.40 29.65
CA ASN A 20 -5.90 5.12 29.49
C ASN A 20 -6.08 3.90 28.57
N SER A 21 -7.10 3.08 28.84
CA SER A 21 -7.34 1.82 28.14
C SER A 21 -7.78 2.04 26.69
N LEU A 22 -6.81 2.15 25.78
CA LEU A 22 -7.02 1.86 24.37
C LEU A 22 -6.07 0.73 23.99
N VAL A 23 -6.52 -0.50 24.21
CA VAL A 23 -5.93 -1.68 23.58
C VAL A 23 -6.16 -1.51 22.09
N THR A 24 -5.21 -0.86 21.42
CA THR A 24 -5.17 -0.88 19.97
C THR A 24 -4.39 -2.13 19.60
N ASN A 25 -5.05 -3.11 19.00
CA ASN A 25 -4.36 -4.21 18.34
C ASN A 25 -3.63 -3.63 17.12
N GLN A 26 -2.49 -2.99 17.34
CA GLN A 26 -1.68 -2.36 16.30
C GLN A 26 -1.02 -3.47 15.47
N ALA A 27 -1.63 -3.79 14.33
CA ALA A 27 -1.00 -4.57 13.29
C ALA A 27 -0.09 -3.65 12.45
N ALA A 28 1.16 -4.03 12.26
CA ALA A 28 2.07 -3.33 11.36
C ALA A 28 1.76 -3.71 9.91
N LEU A 29 1.45 -2.71 9.07
CA LEU A 29 1.26 -2.88 7.64
C LEU A 29 2.57 -2.55 6.91
N PHE A 30 3.17 -3.58 6.32
CA PHE A 30 4.30 -3.42 5.42
C PHE A 30 3.79 -3.40 3.98
N VAL A 31 4.30 -2.45 3.19
CA VAL A 31 3.89 -2.20 1.81
C VAL A 31 5.12 -2.33 0.92
N PHE A 32 5.09 -3.26 -0.03
CA PHE A 32 6.06 -3.36 -1.13
C PHE A 32 5.33 -3.15 -2.45
N GLY A 33 6.01 -2.56 -3.43
CA GLY A 33 5.42 -2.30 -4.74
C GLY A 33 6.30 -1.43 -5.61
N ASP A 34 5.72 -0.94 -6.70
CA ASP A 34 6.33 0.05 -7.57
C ASP A 34 6.07 1.49 -7.09
N SER A 35 6.22 2.45 -7.98
CA SER A 35 6.05 3.87 -7.68
C SER A 35 4.65 4.20 -7.13
N LEU A 36 3.60 3.46 -7.49
CA LEU A 36 2.23 3.69 -6.99
C LEU A 36 2.09 3.49 -5.47
N PHE A 37 3.00 2.70 -4.89
CA PHE A 37 3.01 2.36 -3.47
C PHE A 37 4.22 2.96 -2.74
N ASP A 38 5.14 3.60 -3.47
CA ASP A 38 6.34 4.20 -2.90
C ASP A 38 6.02 5.50 -2.15
N ALA A 39 6.07 5.43 -0.83
CA ALA A 39 5.86 6.56 0.08
C ALA A 39 6.93 7.67 0.01
N GLY A 40 7.86 7.60 -0.96
CA GLY A 40 8.93 8.58 -1.18
C GLY A 40 10.33 8.03 -0.87
N ASN A 41 10.47 6.71 -0.75
CA ASN A 41 11.72 6.03 -0.45
C ASN A 41 12.70 6.11 -1.62
N TYR A 42 12.22 6.15 -2.87
CA TYR A 42 13.09 6.20 -4.05
C TYR A 42 14.03 7.41 -4.07
N LYS A 43 13.66 8.52 -3.43
CA LYS A 43 14.51 9.70 -3.21
C LYS A 43 15.86 9.36 -2.55
N TYR A 44 15.90 8.32 -1.72
CA TYR A 44 17.07 7.96 -0.91
C TYR A 44 17.86 6.77 -1.49
N ILE A 45 17.32 6.08 -2.49
CA ILE A 45 17.88 4.81 -3.01
C ILE A 45 18.67 5.04 -4.31
N ASN A 46 18.25 5.99 -5.16
CA ASN A 46 18.90 6.19 -6.45
C ASN A 46 19.30 7.66 -6.67
N ASN A 47 20.57 7.88 -7.03
CA ASN A 47 21.09 9.19 -7.44
C ASN A 47 20.67 9.59 -8.86
N ASN A 48 19.99 8.72 -9.61
CA ASN A 48 19.43 9.03 -10.90
C ASN A 48 18.15 9.87 -10.75
N SER A 49 18.29 11.17 -11.00
CA SER A 49 17.23 12.19 -10.86
C SER A 49 16.05 12.01 -11.82
N ALA A 50 16.19 11.21 -12.87
CA ALA A 50 15.15 11.05 -13.90
C ALA A 50 13.82 10.44 -13.39
N PHE A 51 13.86 9.71 -12.27
CA PHE A 51 12.70 9.03 -11.70
C PHE A 51 12.36 9.49 -10.28
N GLN A 52 12.99 10.56 -9.79
CA GLN A 52 12.67 11.13 -8.49
C GLN A 52 11.44 12.02 -8.60
N SER A 53 10.54 11.99 -7.61
CA SER A 53 9.38 12.89 -7.53
C SER A 53 9.54 13.94 -6.42
N ASN A 54 10.76 14.43 -6.25
CA ASN A 54 11.15 15.43 -5.24
C ASN A 54 11.08 16.88 -5.77
N PHE A 55 10.26 17.12 -6.79
CA PHE A 55 10.04 18.44 -7.39
C PHE A 55 8.55 18.71 -7.56
N PHE A 56 8.15 19.97 -7.77
CA PHE A 56 6.75 20.31 -8.03
C PHE A 56 6.31 19.81 -9.41
N PRO A 57 5.08 19.28 -9.58
CA PRO A 57 3.90 19.51 -8.73
C PRO A 57 3.65 18.43 -7.66
N TYR A 58 4.55 17.49 -7.44
CA TYR A 58 4.33 16.42 -6.45
C TYR A 58 4.20 17.00 -5.04
N GLY A 59 3.19 16.54 -4.30
CA GLY A 59 2.80 17.03 -2.97
C GLY A 59 2.39 18.52 -2.84
N GLN A 60 2.31 19.28 -3.93
CA GLN A 60 1.98 20.71 -3.95
C GLN A 60 0.63 21.04 -3.31
N THR A 61 -0.44 20.33 -3.65
CA THR A 61 -1.79 20.68 -3.18
C THR A 61 -2.07 20.13 -1.79
N THR A 62 -1.64 18.89 -1.51
CA THR A 62 -1.98 18.17 -0.27
C THR A 62 -1.01 18.46 0.87
N PHE A 63 0.30 18.40 0.61
CA PHE A 63 1.33 18.54 1.65
C PHE A 63 2.03 19.90 1.63
N LYS A 64 1.89 20.66 0.53
CA LYS A 64 2.54 21.94 0.26
C LYS A 64 4.07 21.85 0.05
N PHE A 65 4.59 20.64 -0.18
CA PHE A 65 5.99 20.40 -0.54
C PHE A 65 6.16 19.04 -1.25
N PRO A 66 7.21 18.85 -2.08
CA PRO A 66 7.48 17.57 -2.72
C PRO A 66 7.86 16.48 -1.73
N THR A 67 7.03 15.44 -1.65
CA THR A 67 7.21 14.31 -0.73
C THR A 67 8.09 13.20 -1.29
N GLY A 68 8.44 13.24 -2.57
CA GLY A 68 9.12 12.13 -3.24
C GLY A 68 8.18 11.05 -3.76
N ARG A 69 6.87 11.17 -3.46
CA ARG A 69 5.82 10.30 -4.00
C ARG A 69 5.48 10.73 -5.42
N VAL A 70 5.18 9.77 -6.31
CA VAL A 70 4.65 10.05 -7.66
C VAL A 70 3.17 10.49 -7.63
N SER A 71 2.81 11.35 -6.68
CA SER A 71 1.46 11.87 -6.48
C SER A 71 1.49 13.30 -5.92
N ASP A 72 0.48 14.10 -6.25
CA ASP A 72 0.21 15.42 -5.63
C ASP A 72 -0.49 15.28 -4.24
N GLY A 73 -0.48 14.06 -3.69
CA GLY A 73 -1.10 13.77 -2.41
C GLY A 73 -0.80 12.38 -1.87
N ARG A 74 -1.76 11.87 -1.10
CA ARG A 74 -1.69 10.55 -0.46
C ARG A 74 -1.70 9.43 -1.50
N LEU A 75 -1.06 8.32 -1.17
CA LEU A 75 -1.06 7.09 -1.96
C LEU A 75 -2.25 6.24 -1.56
N ILE A 76 -2.55 5.25 -2.40
CA ILE A 76 -3.63 4.30 -2.13
C ILE A 76 -3.47 3.60 -0.76
N THR A 77 -2.23 3.29 -0.38
CA THR A 77 -1.88 2.66 0.91
C THR A 77 -2.18 3.52 2.13
N ASP A 78 -2.28 4.84 1.99
CA ASP A 78 -2.67 5.71 3.10
C ASP A 78 -4.17 5.57 3.44
N PHE A 79 -4.95 4.88 2.61
CA PHE A 79 -6.42 4.84 2.72
C PHE A 79 -7.01 3.47 3.04
N ILE A 80 -6.23 2.38 3.03
CA ILE A 80 -6.80 1.02 3.09
C ILE A 80 -6.27 0.19 4.25
N GLY A 81 -7.20 -0.21 5.13
CA GLY A 81 -6.96 -1.01 6.33
C GLY A 81 -7.01 -2.52 6.05
N PHE A 82 -6.09 -3.03 5.25
CA PHE A 82 -5.90 -4.47 5.06
C PHE A 82 -4.93 -5.05 6.08
N LYS A 83 -5.12 -6.32 6.48
CA LYS A 83 -4.18 -7.02 7.36
C LYS A 83 -2.88 -7.37 6.63
N VAL A 84 -2.97 -7.59 5.31
CA VAL A 84 -1.84 -7.99 4.46
C VAL A 84 -1.80 -7.12 3.20
N GLY A 85 -0.81 -6.21 3.14
CA GLY A 85 -0.58 -5.34 1.98
C GLY A 85 0.66 -5.69 1.14
N GLN A 86 1.57 -6.48 1.70
CA GLN A 86 2.85 -6.82 1.07
C GLN A 86 2.83 -8.10 0.23
N MET A 87 1.81 -8.93 0.36
CA MET A 87 1.75 -10.28 -0.20
C MET A 87 0.45 -10.44 -0.99
N GLY A 88 0.49 -11.16 -2.11
CA GLY A 88 -0.72 -11.54 -2.86
C GLY A 88 -1.50 -12.64 -2.15
N CYS A 89 -2.83 -12.63 -2.23
CA CYS A 89 -3.63 -13.76 -1.74
C CYS A 89 -3.28 -15.05 -2.51
N CYS A 90 -3.05 -14.93 -3.81
CA CYS A 90 -2.74 -16.01 -4.72
C CYS A 90 -1.37 -15.74 -5.38
N GLY A 91 -0.54 -16.79 -5.48
CA GLY A 91 0.74 -16.72 -6.20
C GLY A 91 1.79 -17.64 -5.58
N SER A 92 3.06 -17.46 -5.93
CA SER A 92 4.16 -18.24 -5.35
C SER A 92 5.44 -17.41 -5.22
N GLY A 93 6.46 -18.00 -4.60
CA GLY A 93 7.73 -17.33 -4.33
C GLY A 93 7.63 -16.24 -3.25
N PRO A 94 8.67 -15.39 -3.12
CA PRO A 94 8.68 -14.31 -2.14
C PRO A 94 7.43 -13.42 -2.26
N PHE A 95 6.75 -13.20 -1.13
CA PHE A 95 5.51 -12.43 -1.04
C PHE A 95 4.39 -12.87 -1.98
N ARG A 96 4.43 -14.11 -2.50
CA ARG A 96 3.50 -14.60 -3.54
C ARG A 96 3.46 -13.69 -4.78
N GLY A 97 4.57 -13.01 -5.06
CA GLY A 97 4.68 -12.06 -6.17
C GLY A 97 4.94 -12.69 -7.53
N ILE A 98 5.15 -14.01 -7.61
CA ILE A 98 5.29 -14.70 -8.90
C ILE A 98 3.89 -15.05 -9.43
N ASN A 99 3.58 -14.58 -10.63
CA ASN A 99 2.29 -14.76 -11.30
C ASN A 99 2.07 -16.23 -11.75
N THR A 100 1.77 -17.08 -10.78
CA THR A 100 1.52 -18.52 -10.93
C THR A 100 0.07 -18.90 -10.64
N CYS A 101 -0.76 -17.90 -10.34
CA CYS A 101 -2.17 -18.07 -10.02
C CYS A 101 -2.93 -18.84 -11.08
N GLY A 102 -3.81 -19.72 -10.62
CA GLY A 102 -4.61 -20.58 -11.50
C GLY A 102 -3.82 -21.75 -12.09
N GLY A 103 -2.57 -21.96 -11.69
CA GLY A 103 -1.78 -23.16 -12.03
C GLY A 103 -1.45 -23.30 -13.51
N ARG A 104 -1.46 -22.19 -14.25
CA ARG A 104 -1.13 -22.20 -15.68
C ARG A 104 0.31 -22.67 -15.88
N MET A 105 0.53 -23.44 -16.94
CA MET A 105 1.84 -24.05 -17.25
C MET A 105 2.37 -25.04 -16.21
N GLY A 106 1.51 -25.61 -15.36
CA GLY A 106 1.90 -26.64 -14.38
C GLY A 106 2.67 -26.08 -13.18
N GLN A 107 2.65 -24.77 -12.98
CA GLN A 107 3.29 -24.13 -11.84
C GLN A 107 2.37 -24.21 -10.61
N SER A 108 2.94 -24.56 -9.46
CA SER A 108 2.21 -24.53 -8.20
C SER A 108 2.00 -23.10 -7.72
N TYR A 109 0.84 -22.85 -7.12
CA TYR A 109 0.52 -21.59 -6.45
C TYR A 109 0.00 -21.89 -5.05
N GLU A 110 0.14 -20.90 -4.17
CA GLU A 110 -0.50 -20.84 -2.87
C GLU A 110 -1.72 -19.93 -2.93
N LEU A 111 -2.70 -20.19 -2.07
CA LEU A 111 -3.88 -19.36 -1.89
C LEU A 111 -4.05 -19.01 -0.41
N CYS A 112 -4.48 -17.78 -0.14
CA CYS A 112 -4.77 -17.30 1.21
C CYS A 112 -6.10 -17.86 1.72
N GLU A 113 -6.24 -17.96 3.04
CA GLU A 113 -7.47 -18.45 3.68
C GLU A 113 -8.64 -17.45 3.56
N ASN A 114 -8.36 -16.15 3.69
CA ASN A 114 -9.36 -15.10 3.61
C ASN A 114 -8.90 -13.94 2.72
N VAL A 115 -9.51 -13.81 1.55
CA VAL A 115 -9.20 -12.76 0.57
C VAL A 115 -9.46 -11.35 1.08
N ASN A 116 -10.38 -11.16 2.04
CA ASN A 116 -10.73 -9.84 2.57
C ASN A 116 -9.65 -9.24 3.50
N ASP A 117 -8.68 -10.05 3.92
CA ASP A 117 -7.55 -9.59 4.69
C ASP A 117 -6.43 -9.00 3.81
N TYR A 118 -6.49 -9.25 2.49
CA TYR A 118 -5.44 -8.92 1.53
C TYR A 118 -5.81 -7.71 0.65
N LEU A 119 -4.84 -6.83 0.43
CA LEU A 119 -4.96 -5.74 -0.56
C LEU A 119 -4.90 -6.30 -1.98
N PHE A 120 -3.92 -7.17 -2.23
CA PHE A 120 -3.65 -7.76 -3.54
C PHE A 120 -4.21 -9.18 -3.63
N PHE A 121 -4.95 -9.46 -4.71
CA PHE A 121 -5.36 -10.81 -5.04
C PHE A 121 -4.19 -11.62 -5.60
N ASP A 122 -3.42 -11.04 -6.53
CA ASP A 122 -2.19 -11.65 -7.08
C ASP A 122 -1.06 -10.60 -7.17
N SER A 123 0.01 -10.90 -7.90
CA SER A 123 1.16 -10.00 -8.08
C SER A 123 0.83 -8.62 -8.69
N SER A 124 -0.36 -8.46 -9.25
CA SER A 124 -0.73 -7.32 -10.10
C SER A 124 -2.14 -6.77 -9.81
N HIS A 125 -3.07 -7.62 -9.38
CA HIS A 125 -4.48 -7.25 -9.24
C HIS A 125 -4.88 -7.10 -7.77
N LEU A 126 -5.75 -6.13 -7.49
CA LEU A 126 -6.34 -5.92 -6.16
C LEU A 126 -7.48 -6.90 -5.89
N THR A 127 -7.79 -7.12 -4.60
CA THR A 127 -8.98 -7.90 -4.20
C THR A 127 -10.28 -7.16 -4.49
N GLU A 128 -11.41 -7.87 -4.54
CA GLU A 128 -12.73 -7.25 -4.69
C GLU A 128 -12.98 -6.19 -3.61
N LYS A 129 -12.69 -6.52 -2.34
CA LYS A 129 -12.82 -5.58 -1.22
C LYS A 129 -11.99 -4.32 -1.38
N ALA A 130 -10.81 -4.42 -1.98
CA ALA A 130 -9.97 -3.26 -2.30
C ALA A 130 -10.61 -2.40 -3.39
N HIS A 131 -11.09 -3.02 -4.47
CA HIS A 131 -11.84 -2.32 -5.52
C HIS A 131 -13.10 -1.65 -4.98
N GLN A 132 -13.86 -2.32 -4.11
CA GLN A 132 -15.08 -1.78 -3.52
C GLN A 132 -14.80 -0.52 -2.69
N GLN A 133 -13.80 -0.57 -1.79
CA GLN A 133 -13.43 0.60 -1.00
C GLN A 133 -12.98 1.77 -1.88
N ILE A 134 -12.21 1.50 -2.94
CA ILE A 134 -11.82 2.53 -3.90
C ILE A 134 -13.05 3.11 -4.60
N ALA A 135 -13.96 2.27 -5.07
CA ALA A 135 -15.17 2.69 -5.76
C ALA A 135 -16.08 3.56 -4.87
N GLU A 136 -16.25 3.20 -3.60
CA GLU A 136 -17.03 3.98 -2.63
C GLU A 136 -16.43 5.37 -2.38
N LEU A 137 -15.10 5.44 -2.24
CA LEU A 137 -14.38 6.71 -2.11
C LEU A 137 -14.48 7.56 -3.39
N VAL A 138 -14.37 6.96 -4.57
CA VAL A 138 -14.53 7.69 -5.84
C VAL A 138 -15.98 8.17 -6.02
N TRP A 139 -16.96 7.34 -5.67
CA TRP A 139 -18.38 7.66 -5.81
C TRP A 139 -18.83 8.77 -4.87
N SER A 140 -18.50 8.65 -3.58
CA SER A 140 -19.08 9.49 -2.52
C SER A 140 -18.09 9.91 -1.44
N GLY A 141 -16.79 9.77 -1.70
CA GLY A 141 -15.75 10.12 -0.74
C GLY A 141 -15.77 11.60 -0.34
N PRO A 142 -15.30 11.91 0.88
CA PRO A 142 -15.27 13.27 1.40
C PRO A 142 -14.25 14.15 0.64
N PRO A 143 -14.38 15.49 0.67
CA PRO A 143 -13.55 16.41 -0.13
C PRO A 143 -12.04 16.37 0.15
N ASN A 144 -11.62 15.83 1.30
CA ASN A 144 -10.21 15.61 1.60
C ASN A 144 -9.62 14.38 0.89
N VAL A 145 -10.48 13.45 0.43
CA VAL A 145 -10.13 12.24 -0.34
C VAL A 145 -10.41 12.44 -1.83
N THR A 146 -11.62 12.85 -2.19
CA THR A 146 -12.09 12.97 -3.57
C THR A 146 -12.45 14.41 -3.87
N ARG A 147 -11.63 15.08 -4.70
CA ARG A 147 -11.75 16.52 -4.99
C ARG A 147 -11.55 16.82 -6.48
N PRO A 148 -12.14 17.91 -7.04
CA PRO A 148 -13.00 18.88 -6.36
C PRO A 148 -14.43 18.38 -6.10
N TYR A 149 -14.90 17.42 -6.89
CA TYR A 149 -16.21 16.76 -6.74
C TYR A 149 -16.00 15.24 -6.76
N ASN A 150 -16.80 14.50 -5.99
CA ASN A 150 -16.94 13.06 -6.17
C ASN A 150 -17.92 12.75 -7.31
N LEU A 151 -17.95 11.50 -7.80
CA LEU A 151 -18.79 11.17 -8.96
C LEU A 151 -20.27 11.42 -8.70
N LYS A 152 -20.76 11.11 -7.49
CA LYS A 152 -22.15 11.37 -7.12
C LYS A 152 -22.50 12.85 -7.28
N ALA A 153 -21.68 13.74 -6.72
CA ALA A 153 -21.85 15.18 -6.88
C ALA A 153 -21.80 15.60 -8.35
N LEU A 154 -20.89 15.02 -9.15
CA LEU A 154 -20.81 15.30 -10.59
C LEU A 154 -22.11 14.96 -11.34
N PHE A 155 -22.75 13.83 -11.01
CA PHE A 155 -24.01 13.42 -11.64
C PHE A 155 -25.22 14.23 -11.15
N GLU A 156 -25.17 14.75 -9.92
CA GLU A 156 -26.23 15.57 -9.31
C GLU A 156 -26.13 17.07 -9.68
N LEU A 157 -25.09 17.48 -10.41
CA LEU A 157 -24.93 18.86 -10.91
C LEU A 157 -25.80 19.18 -12.15
N ASN A 158 -26.64 18.25 -12.60
CA ASN A 158 -27.59 18.43 -13.70
C ASN A 158 -28.99 18.81 -13.21
#